data_AF-A0A6B3CLR8-F1
#
_entry.id   AF-A0A6B3CLR8-F1
#
_cell.length_a   1.000
_cell.length_b   1.000
_cell.length_c   1.000
_cell.angle_alpha   90.00
_cell.angle_beta   90.00
_cell.angle_gamma   90.00
#
_symmetry.space_group_name_H-M   'P 1'
#
loop_
_entity.id
_entity.type
_entity.pdbx_description
1 polymer ?
#
loop_
_entity_poly.entity_id
_entity_poly.type
_entity_poly.pdbx_seq_one_letter_code
_entity_poly.pdbx_strand_id
1 'polypeptide(L)'
;DRAQIEAGRPFTHLGFDSLSAVELRNRLARTTGLSLPVTLTFDHPTPEVLARFLLTEATGAEDPEPATITTPTGTTDEPIAIVGMACRYPGGVGSPEEL
;
A
#
# COMPACT_ATOMS: atom_id res chain seq x y z
N ASP A 1 -26.57 -1.20 -13.06
CA ASP A 1 -26.17 -1.52 -14.44
C ASP A 1 -24.65 -1.58 -14.49
N ARG A 2 -24.07 -2.74 -14.83
CA ARG A 2 -22.61 -2.96 -14.77
C ARG A 2 -21.86 -2.18 -15.86
N ALA A 3 -22.55 -1.76 -16.92
CA ALA A 3 -21.97 -1.06 -18.07
C ALA A 3 -21.70 0.44 -17.82
N GLN A 4 -22.13 1.01 -16.70
CA GLN A 4 -21.93 2.44 -16.39
C GLN A 4 -20.62 2.71 -15.63
N ILE A 5 -19.98 1.70 -15.07
CA ILE A 5 -18.72 1.87 -14.33
C ILE A 5 -17.57 1.64 -15.32
N GLU A 6 -16.89 2.73 -15.68
CA GLU A 6 -15.70 2.68 -16.50
C GLU A 6 -14.54 2.06 -15.68
N ALA A 7 -14.19 0.80 -15.98
CA ALA A 7 -13.34 -0.01 -15.12
C ALA A 7 -11.89 0.51 -14.99
N GLY A 8 -11.41 1.22 -16.02
CA GLY A 8 -10.09 1.87 -16.02
C GLY A 8 -10.11 3.28 -15.43
N ARG A 9 -11.27 3.82 -15.07
CA ARG A 9 -11.37 5.19 -14.56
C ARG A 9 -11.07 5.21 -13.05
N PRO A 10 -10.25 6.16 -12.57
CA PRO A 10 -9.97 6.28 -11.15
C PRO A 10 -11.23 6.51 -10.32
N PHE A 11 -11.29 5.92 -9.13
CA PHE A 11 -12.40 6.11 -8.18
C PHE A 11 -12.69 7.59 -7.90
N THR A 12 -11.64 8.42 -7.77
CA THR A 12 -11.78 9.88 -7.56
C THR A 12 -12.52 10.56 -8.70
N HIS A 13 -12.36 10.10 -9.94
CA HIS A 13 -13.08 10.63 -11.11
C HIS A 13 -14.51 10.09 -11.22
N LEU A 14 -14.84 9.04 -10.48
CA LEU A 14 -16.19 8.49 -10.34
C LEU A 14 -16.94 9.09 -9.13
N GLY A 15 -16.35 10.06 -8.44
CA GLY A 15 -16.95 10.72 -7.28
C GLY A 15 -16.72 9.99 -5.96
N PHE A 16 -15.76 9.06 -5.87
CA PHE A 16 -15.34 8.51 -4.58
C PHE A 16 -14.55 9.56 -3.79
N ASP A 17 -14.97 9.71 -2.54
CA ASP A 17 -14.31 10.47 -1.49
C ASP A 17 -13.75 9.52 -0.42
N SER A 18 -13.18 10.09 0.66
CA SER A 18 -12.60 9.29 1.75
C SER A 18 -13.64 8.45 2.49
N LEU A 19 -14.89 8.90 2.61
CA LEU A 19 -15.93 8.17 3.34
C LEU A 19 -16.44 6.97 2.52
N SER A 20 -16.79 7.20 1.27
CA SER A 20 -17.21 6.17 0.32
C SER A 20 -16.11 5.12 0.06
N ALA A 21 -14.83 5.52 0.10
CA ALA A 21 -13.71 4.57 0.09
C ALA A 21 -13.70 3.63 1.30
N VAL A 22 -13.91 4.16 2.51
CA VAL A 22 -14.01 3.35 3.74
C VAL A 22 -15.25 2.45 3.72
N GLU A 23 -16.39 2.96 3.26
CA GLU A 23 -17.62 2.17 3.13
C GLU A 23 -17.46 1.03 2.13
N LEU A 24 -16.84 1.30 0.97
CA LEU A 24 -16.52 0.29 -0.02
C LEU A 24 -15.62 -0.79 0.57
N ARG A 25 -14.50 -0.40 1.20
CA ARG A 25 -13.57 -1.33 1.85
C ARG A 25 -14.28 -2.19 2.89
N ASN A 26 -15.11 -1.60 3.74
CA ASN A 26 -15.84 -2.32 4.78
C ASN A 26 -16.87 -3.30 4.18
N ARG A 27 -17.54 -2.89 3.10
CA ARG A 27 -18.51 -3.74 2.41
C ARG A 27 -17.83 -4.90 1.69
N LEU A 28 -16.69 -4.65 1.04
CA LEU A 28 -15.88 -5.70 0.43
C LEU A 28 -15.39 -6.69 1.48
N ALA A 29 -14.76 -6.21 2.56
CA ALA A 29 -14.26 -7.07 3.64
C ALA A 29 -15.37 -7.96 4.24
N ARG A 30 -16.58 -7.41 4.46
CA ARG A 30 -17.72 -8.20 4.94
C ARG A 30 -18.21 -9.24 3.93
N THR A 31 -18.15 -8.94 2.64
CA THR A 31 -18.69 -9.82 1.60
C THR A 31 -17.71 -10.92 1.23
N THR A 32 -16.42 -10.58 1.16
CA THR A 32 -15.34 -11.52 0.79
C THR A 32 -14.75 -12.25 2.00
N GLY A 33 -14.93 -11.74 3.21
CA GLY A 33 -14.27 -12.25 4.41
C GLY A 33 -12.79 -11.90 4.52
N LEU A 34 -12.26 -11.11 3.58
CA LEU A 34 -10.84 -10.74 3.53
C LEU A 34 -10.52 -9.60 4.51
N SER A 35 -9.30 -9.62 5.05
CA SER A 35 -8.74 -8.50 5.81
C SER A 35 -8.13 -7.47 4.86
N LEU A 36 -8.89 -6.45 4.50
CA LEU A 36 -8.49 -5.46 3.51
C LEU A 36 -7.82 -4.22 4.15
N PRO A 37 -6.72 -3.68 3.61
CA PRO A 37 -6.10 -2.46 4.15
C PRO A 37 -6.99 -1.23 3.98
N VAL A 38 -6.80 -0.21 4.82
CA VAL A 38 -7.54 1.06 4.72
C VAL A 38 -7.11 1.93 3.54
N THR A 39 -5.91 1.67 3.01
CA THR A 39 -5.33 2.34 1.84
C THR A 39 -5.76 1.74 0.50
N LEU A 40 -6.61 0.70 0.52
CA LEU A 40 -6.95 -0.13 -0.64
C LEU A 40 -7.38 0.64 -1.90
N THR A 41 -8.18 1.69 -1.78
CA THR A 41 -8.60 2.51 -2.95
C THR A 41 -7.52 3.46 -3.45
N PHE A 42 -6.48 3.71 -2.66
CA PHE A 42 -5.30 4.49 -3.08
C PHE A 42 -4.27 3.58 -3.76
N ASP A 43 -4.03 2.40 -3.19
CA ASP A 43 -3.12 1.39 -3.74
C ASP A 43 -3.68 0.78 -5.04
N HIS A 44 -5.01 0.66 -5.13
CA HIS A 44 -5.73 0.16 -6.30
C HIS A 44 -6.77 1.20 -6.76
N PRO A 45 -6.34 2.22 -7.52
CA PRO A 45 -7.15 3.42 -7.77
C PRO A 45 -8.28 3.21 -8.77
N THR A 46 -8.35 2.08 -9.46
CA THR A 46 -9.40 1.79 -10.45
C THR A 46 -10.17 0.51 -10.08
N PRO A 47 -11.46 0.41 -10.47
CA PRO A 47 -12.25 -0.80 -10.27
C PRO A 47 -11.60 -2.07 -10.81
N GLU A 48 -10.94 -1.99 -11.97
CA GLU A 48 -10.29 -3.15 -12.60
C GLU A 48 -9.12 -3.68 -11.76
N VAL A 49 -8.21 -2.80 -11.34
CA VAL A 49 -7.03 -3.18 -10.55
C VAL A 49 -7.46 -3.71 -9.18
N LEU A 50 -8.47 -3.08 -8.57
CA LEU A 50 -9.02 -3.56 -7.30
C LEU A 50 -9.67 -4.94 -7.43
N ALA A 51 -10.43 -5.18 -8.50
CA ALA A 51 -11.06 -6.48 -8.73
C ALA A 51 -10.01 -7.59 -8.91
N ARG A 52 -8.93 -7.31 -9.61
CA ARG A 52 -7.79 -8.23 -9.78
C ARG A 52 -7.13 -8.58 -8.45
N PHE A 53 -6.82 -7.55 -7.65
CA PHE A 53 -6.27 -7.74 -6.30
C PHE A 53 -7.17 -8.64 -5.43
N LEU A 54 -8.47 -8.35 -5.40
CA LEU A 54 -9.42 -9.16 -4.62
C LEU A 54 -9.52 -10.61 -5.11
N LEU A 55 -9.39 -10.84 -6.41
CA LEU A 55 -9.41 -12.19 -6.98
C LEU A 55 -8.17 -12.99 -6.54
N THR A 56 -6.99 -12.38 -6.60
CA THR A 56 -5.74 -12.98 -6.12
C THR A 56 -5.81 -13.29 -4.63
N GLU A 57 -6.25 -12.35 -3.80
CA GLU A 57 -6.40 -12.57 -2.34
C GLU A 57 -7.41 -13.68 -2.02
N ALA A 58 -8.51 -13.78 -2.77
CA ALA A 58 -9.55 -14.77 -2.51
C ALA A 58 -9.20 -16.18 -2.99
N THR A 59 -8.39 -16.31 -4.05
CA THR A 59 -8.09 -17.59 -4.69
C THR A 59 -6.70 -18.11 -4.36
N GLY A 60 -5.80 -17.25 -3.88
CA GLY A 60 -4.36 -17.54 -3.78
C GLY A 60 -3.71 -17.78 -5.14
N ALA A 61 -4.42 -17.56 -6.25
CA ALA A 61 -3.89 -17.66 -7.58
C ALA A 61 -3.22 -16.33 -7.94
N GLU A 62 -1.91 -16.37 -8.08
CA GLU A 62 -1.18 -15.31 -8.78
C GLU A 62 -1.71 -15.28 -10.22
N ASP A 63 -2.26 -14.14 -10.63
CA ASP A 63 -2.62 -13.92 -12.04
C ASP A 63 -1.35 -14.16 -12.88
N PRO A 64 -1.41 -14.82 -14.05
CA PRO A 64 -0.26 -14.91 -14.94
C PRO A 64 0.15 -13.49 -15.33
N GLU A 65 1.24 -13.05 -14.73
CA GLU A 65 1.78 -11.71 -14.85
C GLU A 65 1.94 -11.32 -16.33
N PRO A 66 1.31 -10.25 -16.84
CA PRO A 66 1.84 -9.59 -18.01
C PRO A 66 3.15 -8.94 -17.57
N ALA A 67 4.26 -9.63 -17.86
CA ALA A 67 5.63 -9.26 -17.56
C ALA A 67 5.83 -7.73 -17.55
N THR A 68 5.76 -7.15 -16.35
CA THR A 68 6.12 -5.75 -16.15
C THR A 68 7.48 -5.79 -15.50
N ILE A 69 8.47 -5.51 -16.33
CA ILE A 69 9.89 -5.35 -16.05
C ILE A 69 10.19 -5.20 -14.54
N THR A 70 10.83 -6.22 -13.99
CA THR A 70 11.52 -6.22 -12.71
C THR A 70 12.39 -4.97 -12.54
N THR A 71 12.06 -4.11 -11.58
CA THR A 71 13.11 -3.47 -10.79
C THR A 71 13.41 -4.41 -9.62
N PRO A 72 14.62 -4.99 -9.52
CA PRO A 72 15.02 -5.59 -8.26
C PRO A 72 15.26 -4.42 -7.29
N THR A 73 14.27 -4.11 -6.46
CA THR A 73 14.56 -3.37 -5.24
C THR A 73 15.26 -4.37 -4.32
N GLY A 74 16.60 -4.45 -4.44
CA GLY A 74 17.42 -4.98 -3.35
C GLY A 74 17.03 -4.23 -2.07
N THR A 75 17.00 -4.84 -0.89
CA THR A 75 17.74 -6.00 -0.39
C THR A 75 16.93 -6.51 0.81
N THR A 76 17.04 -7.79 1.15
CA THR A 76 16.59 -8.38 2.42
C THR A 76 16.71 -7.38 3.58
N ASP A 77 15.61 -7.16 4.31
CA ASP A 77 15.58 -6.38 5.54
C ASP A 77 16.32 -7.13 6.66
N GLU A 78 17.63 -7.24 6.51
CA GLU A 78 18.54 -7.69 7.56
C GLU A 78 18.82 -6.49 8.48
N PRO A 79 18.59 -6.61 9.79
CA PRO A 79 18.71 -5.49 10.71
C PRO A 79 20.15 -4.96 10.76
N ILE A 80 20.35 -3.70 10.40
CA ILE A 80 21.63 -3.01 10.56
C ILE A 80 21.75 -2.55 12.03
N ALA A 81 22.74 -3.06 12.75
CA ALA A 81 23.05 -2.62 14.11
C ALA A 81 24.11 -1.51 14.12
N ILE A 82 23.78 -0.35 14.71
CA ILE A 82 24.75 0.71 15.01
C ILE A 82 25.26 0.51 16.44
N VAL A 83 26.50 0.08 16.61
CA VAL A 83 27.08 -0.28 17.93
C VAL A 83 27.78 0.90 18.62
N GLY A 84 28.07 1.98 17.89
CA GLY A 84 28.64 3.20 18.47
C GLY A 84 28.74 4.35 17.48
N MET A 85 28.67 5.58 18.00
CA MET A 85 28.87 6.82 17.26
C MET A 85 29.78 7.74 18.07
N ALA A 86 30.74 8.38 17.40
CA ALA A 86 31.58 9.42 17.99
C ALA A 86 31.50 10.68 17.12
N CYS A 87 31.06 11.78 17.71
CA CYS A 87 30.94 13.07 17.03
C CYS A 87 31.69 14.14 17.83
N ARG A 88 32.15 15.20 17.16
CA ARG A 88 32.71 16.40 17.80
C ARG A 88 31.80 17.59 17.51
N TYR A 89 31.07 18.04 18.52
CA TYR A 89 30.13 19.16 18.36
C TYR A 89 30.83 20.51 18.59
N PRO A 90 30.44 21.57 17.87
CA PRO A 90 30.91 22.92 18.17
C PRO A 90 30.45 23.33 19.58
N GLY A 91 31.34 23.96 20.35
CA GLY A 91 31.06 24.33 21.76
C GLY A 91 31.64 23.37 22.82
N GLY A 92 32.28 22.27 22.43
CA GLY A 92 33.03 21.40 23.36
C GLY A 92 32.20 20.41 24.16
N VAL A 93 30.91 20.28 23.83
CA VAL A 93 29.96 19.38 24.47
C VAL A 93 30.31 17.92 24.20
N GLY A 94 30.46 17.14 25.26
CA GLY A 94 30.97 15.77 25.22
C GLY A 94 29.92 14.70 25.47
N SER A 95 28.74 15.06 26.00
CA SER A 95 27.66 14.12 26.24
C SER A 95 26.26 14.71 25.98
N PRO A 96 25.23 13.87 25.77
CA PRO A 96 23.87 14.31 25.49
C PRO A 96 23.22 15.13 26.62
N GLU A 97 23.61 14.87 27.87
CA GLU A 97 23.04 15.50 29.07
C GLU A 97 23.54 16.93 29.31
N GLU A 98 24.54 17.38 28.55
CA GLU A 98 25.11 18.73 28.61
C GLU A 98 24.42 19.74 27.66
N LEU A 99 23.37 19.31 26.93
CA LEU A 99 22.47 20.14 26.12
C LEU A 99 21.19 20.48 26.89
#